data_AF-A0A962YFP7-F1
#
_entry.id   AF-A0A962YFP7-F1
#
_cell.length_a   1.000
_cell.length_b   1.000
_cell.length_c   1.000
_cell.angle_alpha   90.00
_cell.angle_beta   90.00
_cell.angle_gamma   90.00
#
_symmetry.space_group_name_H-M   'P 1'
#
loop_
_entity.id
_entity.type
_entity.pdbx_description
1 polymer ?
#
loop_
_entity_poly.entity_id
_entity_poly.type
_entity_poly.pdbx_seq_one_letter_code
_entity_poly.pdbx_strand_id
1 'polypeptide(L)' 'YLAPRRPFGWVDRPPSVNRLIGVQWLAQRLYPAYFTADLAATVRDFYRLFYHLELSEQQLADLLAGS' A
#
# COMPACT_ATOMS: atom_id res chain seq x y z
N TYR A 1 -2.03 2.69 13.91
CA TYR A 1 -1.47 2.33 12.59
C TYR A 1 -1.14 3.60 11.84
N LEU A 2 0.09 3.73 11.32
CA LEU A 2 0.45 4.80 10.38
C LEU A 2 0.32 4.26 8.96
N ALA A 3 -0.29 5.06 8.07
CA ALA A 3 -0.35 4.72 6.65
C ALA A 3 1.07 4.73 6.06
N PRO A 4 1.43 3.80 5.15
CA PRO A 4 2.73 3.82 4.50
C PRO A 4 2.97 5.13 3.74
N ARG A 5 4.24 5.55 3.71
CA ARG A 5 4.63 6.88 3.18
C ARG A 5 5.72 6.85 2.12
N ARG A 6 6.21 5.66 1.77
CA ARG A 6 7.28 5.51 0.78
C ARG A 6 6.71 5.11 -0.57
N PRO A 7 7.31 5.55 -1.69
CA PRO A 7 8.16 6.76 -1.78
C PRO A 7 7.35 8.05 -1.51
N PHE A 8 6.02 7.98 -1.57
CA PHE A 8 5.09 9.06 -1.25
C PHE A 8 3.96 8.55 -0.35
N GLY A 9 3.31 9.48 0.35
CA GLY A 9 2.14 9.25 1.19
C GLY A 9 1.01 8.48 0.50
N TRP A 10 0.50 7.42 1.13
CA TRP A 10 -0.63 6.65 0.59
C TRP A 10 -1.98 7.35 0.80
N VAL A 11 -2.13 8.11 1.89
CA VAL A 11 -3.39 8.79 2.23
C VAL A 11 -3.21 10.31 2.28
N ASP A 12 -2.03 10.78 2.70
CA ASP A 12 -1.75 12.19 2.96
C ASP A 12 -1.20 12.93 1.72
N ARG A 13 -0.01 13.55 1.83
CA ARG A 13 0.57 14.44 0.82
C ARG A 13 1.86 13.87 0.24
N PRO A 14 2.16 14.14 -1.04
CA PRO A 14 1.30 14.84 -2.02
C PRO A 14 0.11 13.99 -2.49
N PRO A 15 -0.99 14.60 -2.96
CA PRO A 15 -2.00 13.87 -3.74
C PRO A 15 -1.34 13.15 -4.91
N SER A 16 -1.46 11.83 -4.96
CA SER A 16 -0.77 11.02 -5.97
C SER A 16 -1.50 9.71 -6.24
N VAL A 17 -0.97 8.96 -7.22
CA VAL A 17 -1.43 7.63 -7.57
C VAL A 17 -1.37 6.63 -6.40
N ASN A 18 -0.58 6.91 -5.37
CA ASN A 18 -0.53 6.10 -4.14
C ASN A 18 -1.87 6.06 -3.39
N ARG A 19 -2.80 6.98 -3.67
CA ARG A 19 -4.17 6.89 -3.13
C ARG A 19 -4.92 5.65 -3.58
N LEU A 20 -4.58 5.05 -4.73
CA LEU A 20 -5.20 3.81 -5.18
C LEU A 20 -4.95 2.68 -4.17
N ILE A 21 -3.69 2.48 -3.77
CA ILE A 21 -3.34 1.51 -2.71
C ILE A 21 -3.70 2.00 -1.32
N GLY A 22 -3.72 3.32 -1.08
CA GLY A 22 -4.17 3.91 0.18
C GLY A 22 -5.64 3.63 0.50
N VAL A 23 -6.54 3.68 -0.49
CA VAL A 23 -7.96 3.34 -0.31
C VAL A 23 -8.13 1.85 -0.01
N GLN A 24 -7.41 0.97 -0.71
CA GLN A 24 -7.43 -0.48 -0.43
C GLN A 24 -6.92 -0.78 0.99
N TRP A 25 -5.80 -0.16 1.39
CA TRP A 25 -5.23 -0.27 2.73
C TRP A 25 -6.20 0.19 3.82
N LEU A 26 -6.90 1.32 3.60
CA LEU A 26 -7.92 1.85 4.51
C LEU A 26 -9.13 0.91 4.59
N ALA A 27 -9.64 0.46 3.45
CA ALA A 27 -10.83 -0.37 3.36
C ALA A 27 -10.68 -1.70 4.13
N GLN A 28 -9.51 -2.36 4.02
CA GLN A 28 -9.22 -3.56 4.81
C GLN A 28 -9.21 -3.32 6.31
N ARG A 29 -8.77 -2.14 6.75
CA ARG A 29 -8.67 -1.81 8.19
C ARG A 29 -10.00 -1.41 8.79
N LEU A 30 -10.80 -0.64 8.04
CA LEU A 30 -12.10 -0.16 8.48
C LEU A 30 -13.19 -1.21 8.32
N TYR A 31 -13.09 -2.06 7.30
CA TYR A 31 -14.12 -3.02 6.89
C TYR A 31 -13.51 -4.41 6.59
N PRO A 32 -12.77 -5.03 7.53
CA PRO A 32 -12.05 -6.29 7.28
C PRO A 32 -12.96 -7.46 6.88
N ALA A 33 -14.24 -7.44 7.28
CA ALA A 33 -15.21 -8.46 6.90
C ALA A 33 -15.62 -8.40 5.41
N TYR A 34 -15.43 -7.23 4.77
CA TYR A 34 -15.86 -6.98 3.40
C TYR A 34 -14.70 -6.88 2.40
N PHE A 35 -13.51 -6.54 2.89
CA PHE A 35 -12.31 -6.39 2.06
C PHE A 35 -11.28 -7.45 2.44
N THR A 36 -11.38 -8.62 1.78
CA THR A 36 -10.53 -9.79 2.01
C THR A 36 -9.46 -10.00 0.95
N ALA A 37 -9.30 -9.05 0.02
CA ALA A 37 -8.31 -9.12 -1.04
C ALA A 37 -6.89 -9.16 -0.48
N ASP A 38 -5.95 -9.76 -1.21
CA ASP A 38 -4.54 -9.78 -0.82
C ASP A 38 -3.91 -8.39 -1.03
N LEU A 39 -3.74 -7.64 0.06
CA LEU A 39 -3.10 -6.32 0.03
C LEU A 39 -1.64 -6.42 -0.39
N ALA A 40 -0.95 -7.48 0.02
CA ALA A 40 0.46 -7.68 -0.28
C ALA A 40 0.65 -7.86 -1.79
N ALA A 41 -0.16 -8.71 -2.43
CA ALA A 41 -0.19 -8.86 -3.89
C ALA A 41 -0.50 -7.53 -4.60
N THR A 42 -1.56 -6.84 -4.16
CA THR A 42 -1.98 -5.54 -4.72
C THR A 42 -0.85 -4.50 -4.69
N VAL A 43 -0.11 -4.45 -3.58
CA VAL A 43 1.00 -3.50 -3.41
C VAL A 43 2.20 -3.88 -4.28
N ARG A 44 2.54 -5.17 -4.40
CA ARG A 44 3.59 -5.61 -5.34
C ARG A 44 3.26 -5.22 -6.78
N ASP A 45 2.04 -5.49 -7.23
CA ASP A 45 1.61 -5.13 -8.59
C ASP A 45 1.63 -3.63 -8.83
N PHE A 46 1.21 -2.84 -7.84
CA PHE A 46 1.29 -1.39 -7.92
C PHE A 46 2.73 -0.90 -8.07
N TYR A 47 3.67 -1.41 -7.26
CA TYR A 47 5.07 -0.99 -7.30
C TYR A 47 5.75 -1.41 -8.61
N ARG A 48 5.42 -2.60 -9.12
CA ARG A 48 5.86 -3.06 -10.43
C ARG A 48 5.36 -2.17 -11.56
N LEU A 49 4.08 -1.80 -11.53
CA LEU A 49 3.45 -1.01 -12.61
C LEU A 49 3.89 0.46 -12.61
N PHE A 50 3.88 1.12 -11.45
CA PHE A 50 4.08 2.56 -11.35
C PHE A 50 5.53 2.97 -11.03
N TYR A 51 6.30 2.08 -10.39
CA TYR A 51 7.68 2.36 -9.99
C TYR A 51 8.70 1.42 -10.62
N HIS A 52 8.26 0.47 -11.45
CA HIS A 52 9.12 -0.54 -12.09
C HIS A 52 10.01 -1.28 -11.08
N LEU A 53 9.48 -1.49 -9.87
CA LEU A 53 10.21 -2.07 -8.74
C LEU A 53 9.55 -3.37 -8.29
N GLU A 54 10.30 -4.46 -8.38
CA GLU A 54 9.94 -5.75 -7.78
C GLU A 54 10.29 -5.71 -6.29
N LEU A 55 9.29 -5.68 -5.42
CA LEU A 55 9.50 -5.70 -3.97
C LEU A 55 9.87 -7.10 -3.50
N SER A 56 10.96 -7.22 -2.76
CA SER A 56 11.23 -8.40 -1.95
C SER A 56 10.22 -8.53 -0.80
N GLU A 57 10.09 -9.73 -0.24
CA GLU A 57 9.27 -9.98 0.94
C GLU A 57 9.60 -9.03 2.10
N GLN A 58 10.90 -8.81 2.35
CA GLN A 58 11.36 -7.92 3.40
C GLN A 58 10.96 -6.46 3.12
N GLN A 59 11.16 -5.98 1.89
CA GLN A 59 10.80 -4.61 1.52
C GLN A 59 9.30 -4.37 1.63
N LEU A 60 8.48 -5.36 1.26
CA LEU A 60 7.05 -5.28 1.39
C LEU A 60 6.61 -5.27 2.86
N ALA A 61 7.18 -6.14 3.68
CA ALA A 61 6.90 -6.18 5.12
C ALA A 61 7.24 -4.85 5.79
N ASP A 62 8.43 -4.29 5.51
CA ASP A 62 8.88 -3.01 6.03
C ASP A 62 7.95 -1.85 5.60
N LEU A 63 7.50 -1.88 4.34
CA LEU A 63 6.57 -0.89 3.80
C LEU A 63 5.20 -0.95 4.50
N LEU A 64 4.66 -2.16 4.71
CA LEU A 64 3.35 -2.37 5.30
C LEU A 64 3.31 -2.19 6.83
N ALA A 65 4.45 -2.34 7.50
CA ALA A 65 4.58 -2.07 8.93
C ALA A 65 4.30 -0.59 9.28
N GLY A 66 4.39 0.31 8.30
CA GLY A 66 4.14 1.73 8.48
C GLY A 66 5.32 2.43 9.17
N SER A 67 6.32 2.82 8.37
CA SER A 67 7.42 3.70 8.79
C SER A 67 7.06 5.17 8.67
#